data_AF-A0A7C0WKE2-F1
#
_entry.id   AF-A0A7C0WKE2-F1
#
_cell.length_a   1.000
_cell.length_b   1.000
_cell.length_c   1.000
_cell.angle_alpha   90.00
_cell.angle_beta   90.00
_cell.angle_gamma   90.00
#
_symmetry.space_group_name_H-M   'P 1'
#
loop_
_entity.id
_entity.type
_entity.pdbx_description
1 polymer ?
#
loop_
_entity_poly.entity_id
_entity_poly.type
_entity_poly.pdbx_seq_one_letter_code
_entity_poly.pdbx_strand_id
1 'polypeptide(L)' 'RPGRFIYVHTPKHGSWLNLVESVFSKMARTFLRHIRVNSKKELKDRILQGINEINSSPVVHRWKKFDLAIV' A
#
# COMPACT_ATOMS: atom_id res chain seq x y z
N ARG A 1 17.42 6.11 -20.31
CA ARG A 1 18.02 4.75 -20.20
C ARG A 1 16.89 3.74 -20.46
N PRO A 2 16.98 2.91 -21.50
CA PRO A 2 16.01 1.83 -21.74
C PRO A 2 15.99 0.85 -20.56
N GLY A 3 14.86 0.17 -20.31
CA GLY A 3 14.77 -0.89 -19.29
C GLY A 3 14.70 -0.45 -17.83
N ARG A 4 14.40 0.83 -17.53
CA ARG A 4 14.25 1.30 -16.13
C ARG A 4 12.97 0.80 -15.44
N PHE A 5 11.94 0.50 -16.21
CA PHE A 5 10.64 0.07 -15.69
C PHE A 5 10.27 -1.28 -16.28
N ILE A 6 9.77 -2.16 -15.42
CA ILE A 6 9.20 -3.45 -15.81
C ILE A 6 7.69 -3.33 -15.61
N TYR A 7 6.93 -3.62 -16.65
CA TYR A 7 5.49 -3.73 -16.54
C TYR A 7 5.16 -5.08 -15.88
N VAL A 8 4.47 -5.03 -14.75
CA VAL A 8 3.93 -6.22 -14.09
C VAL A 8 2.43 -6.25 -14.34
N HIS A 9 1.99 -7.22 -15.15
CA HIS A 9 0.58 -7.36 -15.47
C HIS A 9 -0.23 -7.69 -14.21
N THR A 10 -1.26 -6.89 -13.93
CA THR A 10 -2.23 -7.17 -12.86
C THR A 10 -3.50 -7.74 -13.51
N PRO A 11 -3.91 -8.98 -13.19
CA PRO A 11 -5.09 -9.57 -13.79
C PRO A 11 -6.35 -8.76 -13.47
N LYS A 12 -7.29 -8.69 -14.42
CA LYS A 12 -8.53 -7.90 -14.33
C LYS A 12 -9.39 -8.18 -13.09
N HIS A 13 -9.29 -9.39 -12.54
CA HIS A 13 -10.00 -9.82 -11.32
C HIS A 13 -9.05 -10.20 -10.18
N GLY A 14 -7.78 -9.78 -10.28
CA GLY A 14 -6.71 -10.04 -9.33
C GLY A 14 -6.48 -8.92 -8.32
N SER A 15 -7.48 -8.07 -8.04
CA SER A 15 -7.32 -6.96 -7.08
C SER A 15 -6.88 -7.44 -5.69
N TRP A 16 -7.19 -8.68 -5.32
CA TRP A 16 -6.68 -9.30 -4.09
C TRP A 16 -5.15 -9.39 -4.03
N LEU A 17 -4.42 -9.41 -5.16
CA LEU A 17 -2.95 -9.36 -5.20
C LEU A 17 -2.40 -7.94 -4.97
N ASN A 18 -3.23 -6.92 -5.07
CA ASN A 18 -2.82 -5.53 -4.95
C ASN A 18 -2.72 -5.10 -3.49
N LEU A 19 -1.55 -5.29 -2.89
CA LEU A 19 -1.28 -4.97 -1.48
C LEU A 19 -1.56 -3.51 -1.13
N VAL A 20 -1.44 -2.58 -2.08
CA VAL A 20 -1.67 -1.16 -1.83
C VAL A 20 -3.11 -0.88 -1.39
N GLU A 21 -4.08 -1.67 -1.86
CA GLU A 21 -5.49 -1.52 -1.48
C GLU A 21 -5.71 -1.84 0.01
N SER A 22 -4.99 -2.85 0.51
CA SER A 22 -5.01 -3.20 1.94
C SER A 22 -4.38 -2.10 2.80
N VAL A 23 -3.28 -1.51 2.31
CA VAL A 23 -2.61 -0.39 2.99
C VAL A 23 -3.56 0.82 3.07
N PHE A 24 -4.16 1.24 1.95
CA PHE A 24 -5.13 2.35 1.96
C PHE A 24 -6.34 2.07 2.84
N SER A 25 -6.86 0.84 2.79
CA SER A 25 -7.96 0.42 3.65
C SER A 25 -7.61 0.52 5.14
N LYS A 26 -6.39 0.14 5.53
CA LYS A 26 -5.91 0.27 6.90
C LYS A 26 -5.76 1.73 7.29
N MET A 27 -5.13 2.56 6.45
CA MET A 27 -4.96 4.00 6.70
C MET A 27 -6.32 4.70 6.87
N ALA A 28 -7.27 4.44 5.96
CA ALA A 28 -8.62 5.00 5.97
C ALA A 28 -9.41 4.65 7.24
N ARG A 29 -9.22 3.43 7.77
CA ARG A 29 -9.89 2.96 8.99
C ARG A 29 -9.17 3.34 10.30
N THR A 30 -7.94 3.84 10.22
CA THR A 30 -7.10 4.17 11.39
C THR A 30 -6.85 5.67 11.47
N PHE A 31 -5.62 6.13 11.19
CA PHE A 31 -5.20 7.50 11.46
C PHE A 31 -5.79 8.54 10.50
N LEU A 32 -6.35 8.13 9.34
CA LEU A 32 -7.11 9.03 8.48
C LEU A 32 -8.57 9.14 8.93
N ARG A 33 -9.08 8.17 9.69
CA ARG A 33 -10.46 8.18 10.16
C ARG A 33 -10.64 9.32 11.15
N HIS A 34 -11.48 10.30 10.80
CA HIS A 34 -11.72 11.50 11.60
C HIS A 34 -10.49 12.39 11.82
N ILE A 35 -9.48 12.30 10.96
CA ILE A 35 -8.31 13.17 11.07
C ILE A 35 -8.73 14.65 10.95
N ARG A 36 -8.25 15.47 11.89
CA ARG A 36 -8.41 16.93 11.85
C ARG A 36 -7.03 17.56 11.71
N VAL A 37 -6.89 18.43 10.72
CA VAL A 37 -5.65 19.14 10.40
C VAL A 37 -5.99 20.57 10.01
N ASN A 38 -5.04 21.48 10.20
CA ASN A 38 -5.18 22.90 9.90
C ASN A 38 -4.56 23.28 8.55
N SER A 39 -3.80 22.38 7.91
CA SER A 39 -3.16 22.64 6.62
C SER A 39 -2.87 21.37 5.80
N LYS A 40 -2.64 21.55 4.49
CA LYS A 40 -2.19 20.47 3.60
C LYS A 40 -0.79 19.94 3.98
N LYS A 41 0.07 20.82 4.52
CA LYS A 41 1.41 20.43 4.99
C LYS A 41 1.29 19.48 6.17
N GLU A 42 0.48 19.84 7.16
CA GLU A 42 0.21 18.98 8.33
C GLU A 42 -0.37 17.62 7.91
N LEU A 43 -1.32 17.60 6.96
CA LEU A 43 -1.86 16.35 6.44
C LEU A 43 -0.76 15.45 5.85
N LYS A 44 0.11 16.03 5.01
CA LYS A 44 1.24 15.31 4.41
C LYS A 44 2.18 14.77 5.48
N ASP A 45 2.54 15.58 6.46
CA ASP A 45 3.47 15.19 7.53
C ASP A 45 2.89 14.04 8.38
N ARG A 46 1.60 14.09 8.71
CA ARG A 46 0.91 13.00 9.43
C ARG A 46 0.80 11.71 8.60
N ILE A 47 0.56 11.82 7.29
CA ILE A 47 0.56 10.65 6.39
C ILE A 47 1.95 10.02 6.34
N LEU A 48 3.01 10.82 6.20
CA LEU A 48 4.38 10.34 6.17
C LEU A 48 4.77 9.68 7.50
N GLN A 49 4.33 10.23 8.63
CA GLN A 49 4.50 9.60 9.94
C GLN A 49 3.82 8.22 9.98
N GLY A 50 2.56 8.12 9.58
CA GLY A 50 1.84 6.84 9.55
C GLY A 50 2.51 5.81 8.64
N ILE A 51 3.09 6.24 7.50
CA ILE A 51 3.88 5.38 6.62
C ILE A 51 5.15 4.90 7.31
N ASN A 52 5.87 5.78 8.02
CA ASN A 52 7.08 5.40 8.75
C ASN A 52 6.78 4.36 9.84
N GLU A 53 5.67 4.51 10.56
CA GLU A 53 5.21 3.54 11.57
C GLU A 53 4.82 2.18 10.96
N ILE A 54 4.20 2.18 9.77
CA ILE A 54 3.93 0.94 9.04
C ILE A 54 5.23 0.27 8.59
N ASN A 55 6.21 1.06 8.13
CA ASN A 55 7.50 0.56 7.67
C ASN A 55 8.38 0.02 8.81
N SER A 56 8.25 0.53 10.04
CA SER A 56 8.99 -0.01 11.19
C SER A 56 8.51 -1.40 11.61
N SER A 57 7.25 -1.74 11.32
CA SER A 57 6.63 -3.02 11.66
C SER A 57 5.78 -3.54 10.50
N PRO A 58 6.39 -3.95 9.37
CA PRO A 58 5.67 -4.30 8.16
C PRO A 58 4.92 -5.64 8.32
N VAL A 59 3.76 -5.74 7.68
CA VAL A 59 3.00 -6.99 7.60
C VAL A 59 3.48 -7.79 6.39
N VAL A 60 3.94 -9.02 6.64
CA VAL A 60 4.35 -9.94 5.57
C VAL A 60 3.12 -10.66 5.02
N HIS A 61 2.71 -10.30 3.81
CA HIS A 61 1.62 -10.99 3.11
C HIS A 61 2.13 -12.31 2.51
N ARG A 62 1.41 -13.41 2.77
CA ARG A 62 1.69 -14.74 2.19
C ARG A 62 0.48 -15.25 1.42
N TRP A 63 0.70 -15.58 0.16
CA TRP A 63 -0.32 -16.20 -0.69
C TRP A 63 -0.19 -17.72 -0.61
N LYS A 64 -1.28 -18.42 -0.27
CA LYS A 64 -1.29 -19.90 -0.21
C LYS A 64 -1.63 -20.57 -1.53
N LYS A 65 -2.22 -19.84 -2.49
CA LYS A 65 -2.77 -20.37 -3.75
C LYS A 65 -2.20 -19.67 -4.99
N PHE A 66 -0.99 -19.13 -4.88
CA PHE A 66 -0.34 -18.41 -5.98
C PHE A 66 0.89 -19.20 -6.41
N ASP A 67 0.74 -20.00 -7.46
CA ASP A 67 1.86 -20.72 -8.06
C ASP A 67 2.69 -19.74 -8.90
N LEU A 68 3.90 -19.44 -8.42
CA LEU A 68 4.87 -18.57 -9.10
C LEU A 68 5.51 -19.27 -10.33
N ALA A 69 5.25 -20.56 -10.52
CA ALA A 69 5.82 -21.39 -11.59
C ALA A 69 5.12 -21.22 -12.95
N ILE A 70 4.07 -20.41 -13.03
CA ILE A 70 3.36 -20.08 -14.28
C ILE A 70 3.55 -18.58 -14.56
N VAL A 71 4.77 -18.19 -14.89
CA VAL A 71 5.10 -16.91 -15.55
C VAL A 71 6.06 -17.19 -16.68
#